data_AF-A0A3N4N0C8-F1
#
_entry.id   AF-A0A3N4N0C8-F1
#
_cell.length_a   1.000
_cell.length_b   1.000
_cell.length_c   1.000
_cell.angle_alpha   90.00
_cell.angle_beta   90.00
_cell.angle_gamma   90.00
#
_symmetry.space_group_name_H-M   'P 1'
#
loop_
_entity.id
_entity.type
_entity.pdbx_description
1 polymer ?
#
loop_
_entity_poly.entity_id
_entity_poly.type
_entity_poly.pdbx_seq_one_letter_code
_entity_poly.pdbx_strand_id
1 'polypeptide(L)'
;MWSNVIYAAPHSSQLDDFHPNCNFRQLNLTQEQHSALRRIRSDYKVAADKAYKKEQRTDRTRRRNIMKILINPNFDQNNARDYVESRYLSRMDFAVDELAIQHRIYHLLSPVQREVWMNTCLR
;
A
#
# COMPACT_ATOMS: atom_id res chain seq x y z
N MET A 1 -9.66 23.97 27.42
CA MET A 1 -8.83 24.27 26.22
C MET A 1 -8.88 23.04 25.33
N TRP A 2 -9.44 23.17 24.13
CA TRP A 2 -9.69 22.04 23.24
C TRP A 2 -8.45 21.83 22.36
N SER A 3 -7.70 20.76 22.62
CA SER A 3 -6.58 20.35 21.77
C SER A 3 -7.14 19.69 20.52
N ASN A 4 -7.39 20.48 19.47
CA ASN A 4 -7.60 19.97 18.12
C ASN A 4 -6.27 19.46 17.58
N VAL A 5 -5.89 18.24 17.96
CA VAL A 5 -4.83 17.52 17.26
C VAL A 5 -5.43 17.10 15.92
N ILE A 6 -5.14 17.86 14.86
CA ILE A 6 -5.35 17.39 13.49
C ILE A 6 -4.36 16.24 13.29
N TYR A 7 -4.79 15.04 13.63
CA TYR A 7 -4.15 13.84 13.13
C TYR A 7 -4.36 13.87 11.61
N ALA A 8 -3.32 14.19 10.85
CA ALA A 8 -3.21 13.61 9.50
C ALA A 8 -3.22 12.10 9.74
N ALA A 9 -4.37 11.47 9.49
CA ALA A 9 -4.61 10.07 9.81
C ALA A 9 -3.41 9.24 9.32
N PRO A 10 -2.97 8.23 10.10
CA PRO A 10 -2.08 7.23 9.56
C PRO A 10 -2.92 6.43 8.55
N HIS A 11 -3.10 6.96 7.34
CA HIS A 11 -3.64 6.17 6.25
C HIS A 11 -2.69 4.98 6.11
N SER A 12 -3.25 3.79 6.34
CA SER A 12 -2.57 2.52 6.14
C SER A 12 -1.85 2.58 4.79
N SER A 13 -0.62 2.09 4.75
CA SER A 13 0.15 1.97 3.51
C SER A 13 -0.51 1.00 2.52
N GLN A 14 -1.50 0.23 2.96
CA GLN A 14 -2.19 -0.81 2.24
C GLN A 14 -3.59 -0.34 1.84
N LEU A 15 -4.03 -0.73 0.64
CA LEU A 15 -5.40 -0.54 0.17
C LEU A 15 -6.36 -1.27 1.10
N ASP A 16 -7.47 -0.61 1.44
CA ASP A 16 -8.50 -1.20 2.31
C ASP A 16 -9.56 -1.97 1.51
N ASP A 17 -9.45 -1.99 0.18
CA ASP A 17 -10.32 -2.73 -0.75
C ASP A 17 -10.24 -4.25 -0.54
N PHE A 18 -9.21 -4.75 0.14
CA PHE A 18 -8.98 -6.18 0.35
C PHE A 18 -8.95 -6.54 1.84
N HIS A 19 -9.53 -7.69 2.18
CA HIS A 19 -9.41 -8.25 3.52
C HIS A 19 -7.96 -8.75 3.77
N PRO A 20 -7.24 -8.19 4.77
CA PRO A 20 -5.84 -8.56 5.03
C PRO A 20 -5.66 -10.02 5.44
N ASN A 21 -6.73 -10.64 5.98
CA ASN A 21 -6.76 -12.03 6.41
C ASN A 21 -7.69 -12.89 5.54
N CYS A 22 -7.77 -12.63 4.23
CA CYS A 22 -8.62 -13.45 3.38
C CYS A 22 -8.26 -14.94 3.49
N ASN A 23 -9.28 -15.78 3.70
CA ASN A 23 -9.11 -17.20 3.91
C ASN A 23 -9.08 -17.98 2.58
N PHE A 24 -7.90 -18.06 1.97
CA PHE A 24 -7.65 -18.85 0.75
C PHE A 24 -7.95 -20.36 0.89
N ARG A 25 -8.18 -20.88 2.10
CA ARG A 25 -8.51 -22.31 2.30
C ARG A 25 -9.85 -22.68 1.66
N GLN A 26 -10.78 -21.74 1.56
CA GLN A 26 -12.11 -21.98 0.96
C GLN A 26 -12.04 -22.14 -0.56
N LEU A 27 -10.91 -21.78 -1.19
CA LEU A 27 -10.74 -21.86 -2.64
C LEU A 27 -10.33 -23.25 -3.13
N ASN A 28 -10.02 -24.21 -2.24
CA ASN A 28 -9.59 -25.56 -2.60
C ASN A 28 -8.54 -25.56 -3.73
N LEU A 29 -7.46 -24.79 -3.54
CA LEU A 29 -6.45 -24.58 -4.57
C LEU A 29 -5.74 -25.90 -4.92
N THR A 30 -5.42 -26.08 -6.19
CA THR A 30 -4.56 -27.20 -6.61
C THR A 30 -3.14 -27.02 -6.09
N GLN A 31 -2.34 -28.10 -6.10
CA GLN A 31 -0.94 -28.02 -5.68
C GLN A 31 -0.13 -27.02 -6.53
N GLU A 32 -0.43 -26.94 -7.82
CA GLU A 32 0.16 -25.97 -8.75
C GLU A 32 -0.23 -24.54 -8.37
N GLN A 33 -1.51 -24.30 -8.11
CA GLN A 33 -1.99 -22.99 -7.64
C GLN A 33 -1.35 -22.61 -6.30
N HIS A 34 -1.21 -23.53 -5.35
CA HIS A 34 -0.50 -23.27 -4.11
C HIS A 34 0.98 -22.90 -4.33
N SER A 35 1.65 -23.54 -5.30
CA SER A 35 3.03 -23.20 -5.65
C SER A 35 3.14 -21.80 -6.26
N ALA A 36 2.23 -21.43 -7.15
CA ALA A 36 2.17 -20.11 -7.77
C ALA A 36 1.81 -19.02 -6.74
N LEU A 37 0.84 -19.27 -5.87
CA LEU A 37 0.43 -18.35 -4.81
C LEU A 37 1.59 -18.06 -3.84
N ARG A 38 2.41 -19.05 -3.51
CA ARG A 38 3.63 -18.83 -2.70
C ARG A 38 4.60 -17.87 -3.36
N ARG A 39 4.80 -17.98 -4.67
CA ARG A 39 5.65 -17.04 -5.43
C ARG A 39 5.05 -15.63 -5.42
N ILE A 40 3.75 -15.51 -5.69
CA ILE A 40 3.04 -14.21 -5.65
C ILE A 40 3.16 -13.56 -4.26
N ARG A 41 2.99 -14.32 -3.16
CA ARG A 41 3.15 -13.81 -1.79
C ARG A 41 4.60 -13.39 -1.48
N SER A 42 5.58 -14.08 -2.05
CA SER A 42 6.99 -13.67 -1.95
C SER A 42 7.22 -12.33 -2.66
N ASP A 43 6.69 -12.17 -3.87
CA ASP A 43 6.78 -10.92 -4.63
C ASP A 43 6.13 -9.76 -3.86
N TYR A 44 4.95 -10.00 -3.25
CA TYR A 44 4.27 -9.04 -2.37
C TYR A 44 5.15 -8.59 -1.22
N LYS A 45 5.75 -9.55 -0.50
CA LYS A 45 6.64 -9.22 0.62
C LYS A 45 7.82 -8.37 0.17
N VAL A 46 8.42 -8.67 -0.97
CA VAL A 46 9.54 -7.88 -1.52
C VAL A 46 9.09 -6.46 -1.87
N ALA A 47 7.92 -6.29 -2.50
CA ALA A 47 7.35 -4.98 -2.81
C ALA A 47 7.05 -4.17 -1.54
N ALA A 48 6.42 -4.80 -0.54
CA ALA A 48 6.11 -4.19 0.74
C ALA A 48 7.39 -3.75 1.49
N ASP A 49 8.41 -4.62 1.55
CA ASP A 49 9.69 -4.30 2.18
C ASP A 49 10.42 -3.15 1.46
N LYS A 50 10.33 -3.09 0.13
CA LYS A 50 10.89 -2.00 -0.68
C LYS A 50 10.19 -0.68 -0.40
N ALA A 51 8.86 -0.67 -0.38
CA ALA A 51 8.05 0.49 -0.07
C ALA A 51 8.33 1.00 1.35
N TYR A 52 8.35 0.10 2.33
CA TYR A 52 8.70 0.44 3.71
C TYR A 52 10.08 1.08 3.84
N LYS A 53 11.10 0.53 3.16
CA LYS A 53 12.45 1.13 3.15
C LYS A 53 12.47 2.52 2.50
N LYS A 54 11.70 2.75 1.44
CA LYS A 54 11.60 4.06 0.77
C LYS A 54 10.90 5.07 1.68
N GLU A 55 9.82 4.68 2.35
CA GLU A 55 9.14 5.50 3.37
C GLU A 55 10.06 5.87 4.53
N GLN A 56 10.84 4.93 5.06
CA GLN A 56 11.81 5.20 6.13
C GLN A 56 12.86 6.24 5.70
N ARG A 57 13.28 6.22 4.43
CA ARG A 57 14.24 7.21 3.89
C ARG A 57 13.61 8.60 3.78
N THR A 58 12.37 8.70 3.32
CA THR A 58 11.67 9.99 3.24
C THR A 58 11.40 10.54 4.64
N ASP A 59 11.02 9.70 5.61
CA ASP A 59 10.76 10.11 6.99
C ASP A 59 11.99 10.72 7.68
N ARG A 60 13.20 10.17 7.44
CA ARG A 60 14.46 10.72 7.96
C ARG A 60 14.73 12.16 7.54
N THR A 61 14.27 12.57 6.36
CA THR A 61 14.46 13.93 5.84
C THR A 61 13.25 14.84 6.07
N ARG A 62 12.14 14.27 6.54
CA ARG A 62 10.84 14.93 6.71
C ARG A 62 10.91 16.21 7.51
N ARG A 63 11.53 16.16 8.70
CA ARG A 63 11.63 17.30 9.61
C ARG A 63 12.40 18.46 8.96
N ARG A 64 13.46 18.16 8.20
CA ARG A 64 14.24 19.17 7.46
C ARG A 64 13.42 19.77 6.32
N ASN A 65 12.71 18.95 5.56
CA ASN A 65 11.99 19.40 4.37
C ASN A 65 10.78 20.26 4.74
N ILE A 66 10.01 19.89 5.77
CA ILE A 66 8.90 20.73 6.25
C ILE A 66 9.39 22.08 6.80
N MET A 67 10.54 22.10 7.49
CA MET A 67 11.12 23.35 7.98
C MET A 67 11.44 24.33 6.83
N LYS A 68 11.93 23.84 5.69
CA LYS A 68 12.21 24.71 4.53
C LYS A 68 10.97 25.43 4.01
N ILE A 69 9.81 24.79 4.07
CA ILE A 69 8.53 25.40 3.68
C ILE A 69 8.11 26.43 4.73
N LEU A 70 8.19 26.07 6.01
CA LEU A 70 7.71 26.91 7.11
C LEU A 70 8.56 28.17 7.36
N ILE A 71 9.86 28.11 7.09
CA ILE A 71 10.78 29.24 7.30
C ILE A 71 10.71 30.27 6.16
N ASN A 72 10.18 29.89 5.00
CA ASN A 72 10.11 30.80 3.85
C ASN A 72 9.14 31.96 4.14
N PRO A 73 9.55 33.23 3.99
CA PRO A 73 8.67 34.38 4.24
C PRO A 73 7.43 34.40 3.34
N ASN A 74 7.51 33.84 2.13
CA ASN A 74 6.38 33.69 1.23
C ASN A 74 6.04 32.21 1.06
N PHE A 75 4.76 31.88 1.02
CA PHE A 75 4.33 30.51 0.78
C PHE A 75 4.64 30.07 -0.65
N ASP A 76 5.52 29.08 -0.79
CA ASP A 76 5.83 28.43 -2.06
C ASP A 76 4.96 27.18 -2.23
N GLN A 77 3.90 27.32 -3.04
CA GLN A 77 2.95 26.25 -3.31
C GLN A 77 3.59 25.05 -4.02
N ASN A 78 4.61 25.27 -4.87
CA ASN A 78 5.25 24.18 -5.59
C ASN A 78 6.11 23.34 -4.65
N ASN A 79 6.89 23.98 -3.78
CA ASN A 79 7.68 23.29 -2.76
C ASN A 79 6.78 22.53 -1.75
N ALA A 80 5.64 23.11 -1.38
CA ALA A 80 4.65 22.42 -0.56
C ALA A 80 4.08 21.18 -1.25
N ARG A 81 3.79 21.27 -2.55
CA ARG A 81 3.33 20.14 -3.37
C ARG A 81 4.38 19.03 -3.43
N ASP A 82 5.64 19.36 -3.73
CA ASP A 82 6.74 18.40 -3.81
C ASP A 82 6.95 17.67 -2.48
N TYR A 83 6.86 18.39 -1.35
CA TYR A 83 6.94 17.80 -0.03
C TYR A 83 5.81 16.80 0.23
N VAL A 84 4.57 17.16 -0.12
CA VAL A 84 3.41 16.28 0.01
C VAL A 84 3.55 15.07 -0.91
N GLU A 85 3.88 15.27 -2.17
CA GLU A 85 4.05 14.20 -3.16
C GLU A 85 5.12 13.20 -2.72
N SER A 86 6.29 13.68 -2.30
CA SER A 86 7.37 12.81 -1.82
C SER A 86 6.98 11.95 -0.61
N ARG A 87 6.02 12.43 0.21
CA ARG A 87 5.50 11.69 1.36
C ARG A 87 4.62 10.51 0.94
N TYR A 88 3.81 10.69 -0.11
CA TYR A 88 2.82 9.70 -0.54
C TYR A 88 3.31 8.81 -1.67
N LEU A 89 4.31 9.24 -2.44
CA LEU A 89 4.76 8.54 -3.65
C LEU A 89 5.11 7.07 -3.38
N SER A 90 5.84 6.79 -2.29
CA SER A 90 6.18 5.40 -1.94
C SER A 90 4.97 4.52 -1.64
N ARG A 91 3.89 5.11 -1.09
CA ARG A 91 2.66 4.39 -0.77
C ARG A 91 1.79 4.23 -2.01
N MET A 92 1.74 5.24 -2.87
CA MET A 92 1.08 5.17 -4.18
C MET A 92 1.71 4.09 -5.06
N ASP A 93 3.04 4.06 -5.16
CA ASP A 93 3.78 3.00 -5.88
C ASP A 93 3.40 1.61 -5.35
N PHE A 94 3.37 1.46 -4.02
CA PHE A 94 3.02 0.17 -3.40
C PHE A 94 1.56 -0.21 -3.60
N ALA A 95 0.63 0.73 -3.59
CA ALA A 95 -0.77 0.45 -3.88
C ALA A 95 -0.96 -0.08 -5.31
N VAL A 96 -0.19 0.43 -6.28
CA VAL A 96 -0.16 -0.10 -7.65
C VAL A 96 0.41 -1.53 -7.67
N ASP A 97 1.52 -1.77 -6.96
CA ASP A 97 2.10 -3.11 -6.82
C ASP A 97 1.10 -4.10 -6.17
N GLU A 98 0.38 -3.65 -5.14
CA GLU A 98 -0.66 -4.44 -4.47
C GLU A 98 -1.78 -4.80 -5.45
N LEU A 99 -2.31 -3.85 -6.22
CA LEU A 99 -3.33 -4.14 -7.24
C LEU A 99 -2.82 -5.13 -8.30
N ALA A 100 -1.59 -4.98 -8.76
CA ALA A 100 -0.99 -5.91 -9.72
C ALA A 100 -0.90 -7.34 -9.14
N ILE A 101 -0.61 -7.46 -7.84
CA ILE A 101 -0.57 -8.73 -7.13
C ILE A 101 -1.96 -9.34 -6.98
N GLN A 102 -2.96 -8.55 -6.57
CA GLN A 102 -4.34 -9.04 -6.45
C GLN A 102 -4.89 -9.50 -7.82
N HIS A 103 -4.58 -8.76 -8.89
CA HIS A 103 -4.88 -9.17 -10.26
C HIS A 103 -4.24 -10.53 -10.63
N ARG A 104 -2.95 -10.73 -10.30
CA ARG A 104 -2.28 -12.03 -10.53
C ARG A 104 -2.92 -13.16 -9.75
N ILE A 105 -3.37 -12.90 -8.52
CA ILE A 105 -4.11 -13.88 -7.71
C ILE A 105 -5.43 -14.22 -8.42
N TYR A 106 -6.23 -13.23 -8.80
CA TYR A 106 -7.51 -13.45 -9.47
C TYR A 106 -7.37 -14.32 -10.74
N HIS A 107 -6.34 -14.06 -11.56
CA HIS A 107 -6.10 -14.83 -12.78
C HIS A 107 -5.52 -16.24 -12.56
N LEU A 108 -4.91 -16.50 -11.40
CA LEU A 108 -4.50 -17.85 -10.99
C LEU A 108 -5.69 -18.76 -10.69
N LEU A 109 -6.81 -18.18 -10.29
CA LEU A 109 -8.02 -18.89 -9.87
C LEU A 109 -8.88 -19.34 -11.07
N SER A 110 -9.57 -20.46 -10.90
CA SER A 110 -10.63 -20.91 -11.80
C SER A 110 -11.88 -20.00 -11.68
N PRO A 111 -12.82 -20.05 -12.64
CA PRO A 111 -14.04 -19.23 -12.57
C PRO A 111 -14.81 -19.38 -11.25
N VAL A 112 -14.98 -20.60 -10.75
CA VAL A 112 -15.68 -20.86 -9.47
C VAL A 112 -14.90 -20.30 -8.28
N GLN A 113 -13.57 -20.43 -8.28
CA GLN A 113 -12.72 -19.89 -7.23
C GLN A 113 -12.73 -18.36 -7.22
N ARG A 114 -12.82 -17.70 -8.38
CA ARG A 114 -12.90 -16.25 -8.49
C ARG A 114 -14.14 -15.69 -7.80
N GLU A 115 -15.29 -16.32 -7.99
CA GLU A 115 -16.54 -15.95 -7.29
C GLU A 115 -16.36 -16.02 -5.77
N VAL A 116 -15.81 -17.13 -5.26
CA VAL A 116 -15.54 -17.28 -3.83
C VAL A 116 -14.54 -16.23 -3.34
N TRP A 117 -13.48 -15.97 -4.10
CA TRP A 117 -12.46 -14.99 -3.76
C TRP A 117 -13.03 -13.57 -3.72
N MET A 118 -13.85 -13.17 -4.70
CA MET A 118 -14.51 -11.85 -4.71
C MET A 118 -15.40 -11.68 -3.48
N ASN A 119 -16.15 -12.71 -3.11
CA ASN A 119 -17.07 -12.65 -1.97
C ASN A 119 -16.39 -12.70 -0.59
N THR A 120 -15.11 -13.09 -0.52
CA THR A 120 -14.43 -13.34 0.77
C THR A 120 -13.16 -12.51 0.98
N CYS A 121 -12.55 -12.04 -0.12
CA CYS A 121 -11.30 -11.30 -0.10
C CYS A 121 -11.46 -9.83 -0.49
N LEU A 122 -12.46 -9.48 -1.30
CA LEU A 122 -12.77 -8.09 -1.64
C LEU A 122 -13.74 -7.52 -0.59
N ARG A 123 -13.57 -6.24 -0.23
CA ARG A 123 -14.46 -5.51 0.69
C ARG A 123 -15.57 -4.75 -0.04
#